data_AF-A0A6J8DB32-F1
#
_entry.id   AF-A0A6J8DB32-F1
#
_cell.length_a   1.000
_cell.length_b   1.000
_cell.length_c   1.000
_cell.angle_alpha   90.00
_cell.angle_beta   90.00
_cell.angle_gamma   90.00
#
_symmetry.space_group_name_H-M   'P 1'
#
loop_
_entity.id
_entity.type
_entity.pdbx_description
1 polymer ?
#
loop_
_entity_poly.entity_id
_entity_poly.type
_entity_poly.pdbx_seq_one_letter_code
_entity_poly.pdbx_strand_id
1 'polypeptide(L)'
;MLIWSENLDTVKWLIENFDNRLFDMKEAMNNAHWSENLDTVKWLIENFDNELFDIKEAMNNACLMGKLDTVTWLIDSFDNDLFDMKETINNACLMGKLDTVKWLIENFDIFFFDMKEAMNNACWSGDLDIVKWLIENFDNELFDMKEAMNNACLMGKLDTVTWLIDNFDNDCFDMKETINNACLMGKLDTVKWLIENFDNDLFDMKETINNACLLGKLDT
;
A
#
# COMPACT_ATOMS: atom_id res chain seq x y z
N MET A 1 -26.55 -11.70 6.98
CA MET A 1 -25.18 -11.64 7.54
C MET A 1 -24.75 -13.06 7.82
N LEU A 2 -24.30 -13.77 6.77
CA LEU A 2 -23.69 -15.08 6.91
C LEU A 2 -22.21 -14.84 7.13
N ILE A 3 -21.75 -15.19 8.33
CA ILE A 3 -20.34 -15.18 8.68
C ILE A 3 -19.77 -16.42 8.00
N TRP A 4 -19.05 -16.24 6.89
CA TRP A 4 -18.39 -17.32 6.20
C TRP A 4 -17.28 -17.83 7.13
N SER A 5 -17.53 -18.99 7.75
CA SER A 5 -16.57 -19.66 8.62
C SER A 5 -15.34 -20.06 7.82
N GLU A 6 -14.16 -19.99 8.45
CA GLU A 6 -12.82 -20.36 7.97
C GLU A 6 -12.64 -21.83 7.52
N ASN A 7 -13.71 -22.52 7.12
CA ASN A 7 -13.69 -23.95 6.83
C ASN A 7 -14.17 -24.21 5.40
N LEU A 8 -13.23 -24.58 4.52
CA LEU A 8 -13.47 -24.99 3.14
C LEU A 8 -14.53 -26.11 3.06
N ASP A 9 -14.59 -27.01 4.04
CA ASP A 9 -15.58 -28.09 4.04
C ASP A 9 -17.01 -27.55 4.22
N THR A 10 -17.19 -26.48 5.00
CA THR A 10 -18.49 -25.78 5.12
C THR A 10 -18.86 -25.13 3.80
N VAL A 11 -17.90 -24.48 3.13
CA VAL A 11 -18.13 -23.82 1.84
C VAL A 11 -18.52 -24.86 0.77
N LYS A 12 -17.77 -25.96 0.67
CA LYS A 12 -18.08 -27.10 -0.20
C LYS A 12 -19.47 -27.65 0.07
N TRP A 13 -19.78 -27.94 1.34
CA TRP A 13 -21.07 -28.50 1.72
C TRP A 13 -22.23 -27.56 1.36
N LEU A 14 -22.10 -26.26 1.63
CA LEU A 14 -23.13 -25.27 1.27
C LEU A 14 -23.37 -25.20 -0.24
N ILE A 15 -22.29 -25.19 -1.03
CA ILE A 15 -22.40 -25.06 -2.48
C ILE A 15 -22.90 -26.35 -3.14
N GLU A 16 -22.56 -27.52 -2.60
CA GLU A 16 -23.05 -28.81 -3.10
C GLU A 16 -24.52 -29.08 -2.74
N ASN A 17 -25.05 -28.48 -1.67
CA ASN A 17 -26.38 -28.79 -1.14
C ASN A 17 -27.44 -27.69 -1.39
N PHE A 18 -27.06 -26.53 -1.92
CA PHE A 18 -27.98 -25.42 -2.18
C PHE A 18 -27.81 -24.88 -3.62
N ASP A 19 -28.87 -24.26 -4.15
CA ASP A 19 -28.86 -23.68 -5.51
C ASP A 19 -27.78 -22.59 -5.62
N ASN A 20 -26.90 -22.69 -6.62
CA ASN A 20 -25.79 -21.77 -6.82
C ASN A 20 -26.25 -20.31 -7.04
N ARG A 21 -27.50 -20.09 -7.47
CA ARG A 21 -28.11 -18.75 -7.60
C ARG A 21 -28.34 -18.06 -6.26
N LEU A 22 -28.23 -18.78 -5.14
CA LEU A 22 -28.34 -18.22 -3.79
C LEU A 22 -27.03 -17.62 -3.29
N PHE A 23 -25.92 -17.80 -4.02
CA PHE A 23 -24.60 -17.32 -3.64
C PHE A 23 -24.14 -16.24 -4.60
N ASP A 24 -23.72 -15.10 -4.06
CA ASP A 24 -22.91 -14.15 -4.81
C ASP A 24 -21.46 -14.64 -4.79
N MET A 25 -21.02 -15.24 -5.90
CA MET A 25 -19.67 -15.80 -6.03
C MET A 25 -18.57 -14.72 -5.94
N LYS A 26 -18.87 -13.46 -6.30
CA LYS A 26 -17.92 -12.35 -6.15
C LYS A 26 -17.78 -11.98 -4.68
N GLU A 27 -18.90 -11.87 -3.96
CA GLU A 27 -18.87 -11.60 -2.51
C GLU A 27 -18.18 -12.74 -1.74
N ALA A 28 -18.43 -14.00 -2.12
CA ALA A 28 -17.77 -15.16 -1.53
C ALA A 28 -16.25 -15.11 -1.71
N MET A 29 -15.78 -14.76 -2.92
CA MET A 29 -14.35 -14.61 -3.20
C MET A 29 -13.72 -13.48 -2.38
N ASN A 30 -14.36 -12.31 -2.34
CA ASN A 30 -13.88 -11.17 -1.55
C ASN A 30 -13.78 -11.52 -0.05
N ASN A 31 -14.78 -12.22 0.49
CA ASN A 31 -14.76 -12.69 1.88
C ASN A 31 -13.67 -13.75 2.12
N ALA A 32 -13.39 -14.62 1.14
CA ALA A 32 -12.31 -15.61 1.24
C ALA A 32 -10.93 -14.94 1.30
N HIS A 33 -10.72 -13.85 0.56
CA HIS A 33 -9.50 -13.04 0.65
C HIS A 33 -9.33 -12.39 2.03
N TRP A 34 -10.42 -11.87 2.62
CA TRP A 34 -10.38 -11.22 3.95
C TRP A 34 -10.18 -12.23 5.10
N SER A 35 -10.57 -13.49 4.89
CA SER A 35 -10.46 -14.56 5.89
C SER A 35 -9.20 -15.42 5.76
N GLU A 36 -8.24 -14.99 4.93
CA GLU A 36 -6.95 -15.68 4.71
C GLU A 36 -7.05 -17.10 4.14
N ASN A 37 -8.19 -17.46 3.53
CA ASN A 37 -8.48 -18.84 3.17
C ASN A 37 -8.09 -19.17 1.71
N LEU A 38 -6.79 -19.37 1.48
CA LEU A 38 -6.26 -19.74 0.16
C LEU A 38 -6.93 -20.99 -0.41
N ASP A 39 -7.19 -21.99 0.42
CA ASP A 39 -7.80 -23.25 -0.05
C ASP A 39 -9.23 -23.01 -0.58
N THR A 40 -9.96 -22.06 0.00
CA THR A 40 -11.27 -21.64 -0.50
C THR A 40 -11.16 -20.84 -1.80
N VAL A 41 -10.21 -19.91 -1.89
CA VAL A 41 -9.93 -19.15 -3.13
C VAL A 41 -9.62 -20.12 -4.28
N LYS A 42 -8.68 -21.05 -4.06
CA LYS A 42 -8.29 -22.08 -5.04
C LYS A 42 -9.48 -22.92 -5.46
N TRP A 43 -10.21 -23.46 -4.48
CA TRP A 43 -11.33 -24.35 -4.76
C TRP A 43 -12.43 -23.64 -5.54
N LEU A 44 -12.77 -22.39 -5.19
CA LEU A 44 -13.77 -21.60 -5.92
C LEU A 44 -13.36 -21.37 -7.38
N ILE A 45 -12.11 -20.98 -7.63
CA ILE A 45 -11.64 -20.74 -9.01
C ILE A 45 -11.52 -22.04 -9.81
N GLU A 46 -11.05 -23.14 -9.21
CA GLU A 46 -10.85 -24.40 -9.91
C GLU A 46 -12.16 -25.13 -10.26
N ASN A 47 -13.25 -24.86 -9.52
CA ASN A 47 -14.52 -25.60 -9.64
C ASN A 47 -15.65 -24.80 -10.29
N PHE A 48 -15.47 -23.50 -10.50
CA PHE A 48 -16.48 -22.62 -11.10
C PHE A 48 -15.90 -21.87 -12.30
N ASP A 49 -16.78 -21.39 -13.17
CA ASP A 49 -16.34 -20.62 -14.34
C ASP A 49 -15.64 -19.33 -13.89
N ASN A 50 -14.44 -19.08 -14.42
CA ASN A 50 -13.63 -17.91 -14.10
C ASN A 50 -14.37 -16.61 -14.44
N GLU A 51 -15.32 -16.62 -15.39
CA GLU A 51 -16.17 -15.45 -15.70
C GLU A 51 -17.04 -15.00 -14.51
N LEU A 52 -17.19 -15.84 -13.48
CA LEU A 52 -17.93 -15.51 -12.27
C LEU A 52 -17.09 -14.70 -11.27
N PHE A 53 -15.77 -14.67 -11.42
CA PHE A 53 -14.84 -14.02 -10.50
C PHE A 53 -14.11 -12.87 -11.19
N ASP A 54 -13.79 -11.83 -10.42
CA ASP A 54 -12.88 -10.79 -10.87
C ASP A 54 -11.46 -11.16 -10.42
N ILE A 55 -10.73 -11.85 -11.28
CA ILE A 55 -9.37 -12.34 -10.98
C ILE A 55 -8.37 -11.19 -10.76
N LYS A 56 -8.63 -10.02 -11.36
CA LYS A 56 -7.79 -8.83 -11.14
C LYS A 56 -8.01 -8.27 -9.74
N GLU A 57 -9.28 -8.15 -9.34
CA GLU A 57 -9.66 -7.75 -7.99
C GLU A 57 -9.15 -8.75 -6.94
N ALA A 58 -9.15 -10.05 -7.25
CA ALA A 58 -8.54 -11.08 -6.39
C ALA A 58 -7.05 -10.85 -6.17
N MET A 59 -6.29 -10.52 -7.22
CA MET A 59 -4.87 -10.17 -7.13
C MET A 59 -4.65 -8.91 -6.29
N ASN A 60 -5.41 -7.85 -6.55
CA ASN A 60 -5.31 -6.59 -5.82
C ASN A 60 -5.60 -6.79 -4.32
N ASN A 61 -6.66 -7.52 -3.97
CA ASN A 61 -6.98 -7.85 -2.58
C ASN A 61 -5.91 -8.73 -1.92
N ALA A 62 -5.36 -9.71 -2.63
CA ALA A 62 -4.27 -10.53 -2.11
C ALA A 62 -3.03 -9.68 -1.78
N CYS A 63 -2.70 -8.70 -2.63
CA CYS A 63 -1.58 -7.78 -2.39
C CYS A 63 -1.86 -6.79 -1.25
N LEU A 64 -3.06 -6.20 -1.17
CA LEU A 64 -3.47 -5.36 -0.04
C LEU A 64 -3.35 -6.11 1.30
N MET A 65 -3.69 -7.39 1.32
CA MET A 65 -3.66 -8.23 2.52
C MET A 65 -2.30 -8.90 2.78
N GLY A 66 -1.36 -8.82 1.84
CA GLY A 66 -0.05 -9.46 1.93
C GLY A 66 -0.11 -10.98 1.87
N LYS A 67 -1.10 -11.54 1.18
CA LYS A 67 -1.30 -12.98 1.03
C LYS A 67 -0.43 -13.52 -0.09
N LEU A 68 0.87 -13.60 0.19
CA LEU A 68 1.88 -13.99 -0.79
C LEU A 68 1.60 -15.36 -1.42
N ASP A 69 1.09 -16.34 -0.67
CA ASP A 69 0.72 -17.65 -1.22
C ASP A 69 -0.45 -17.56 -2.23
N THR A 70 -1.35 -16.59 -2.05
CA THR A 70 -2.41 -16.30 -3.02
C THR A 70 -1.87 -15.57 -4.25
N VAL A 71 -1.00 -14.57 -4.04
CA VAL A 71 -0.35 -13.81 -5.13
C VAL A 71 0.45 -14.74 -6.04
N THR A 72 1.30 -15.57 -5.45
CA THR A 72 2.12 -16.56 -6.17
C THR A 72 1.24 -17.54 -6.94
N TRP A 73 0.21 -18.10 -6.30
CA TRP A 73 -0.70 -19.02 -6.97
C TRP A 73 -1.48 -18.36 -8.12
N LEU A 74 -1.92 -17.11 -7.97
CA LEU A 74 -2.62 -16.38 -9.04
C LEU A 74 -1.69 -16.15 -10.24
N ILE A 75 -0.43 -15.78 -10.01
CA ILE A 75 0.57 -15.61 -11.08
C ILE A 75 0.92 -16.95 -11.75
N ASP A 76 1.01 -18.04 -10.99
CA ASP A 76 1.27 -19.36 -11.55
C ASP A 76 0.08 -19.94 -12.35
N SER A 77 -1.15 -19.51 -12.01
CA SER A 77 -2.38 -20.09 -12.56
C SER A 77 -2.97 -19.32 -13.73
N PHE A 78 -2.59 -18.05 -13.90
CA PHE A 78 -3.20 -17.14 -14.86
C PHE A 78 -2.15 -16.41 -15.70
N ASP A 79 -2.56 -15.91 -16.87
CA ASP A 79 -1.69 -15.09 -17.71
C ASP A 79 -1.39 -13.75 -17.01
N ASN A 80 -0.11 -13.40 -16.89
CA ASN A 80 0.34 -12.19 -16.22
C ASN A 80 -0.20 -10.90 -16.89
N ASP A 81 -0.55 -10.95 -18.18
CA ASP A 81 -1.19 -9.83 -18.89
C ASP A 81 -2.58 -9.46 -18.31
N LEU A 82 -3.16 -10.31 -17.47
CA LEU A 82 -4.39 -10.00 -16.75
C LEU A 82 -4.16 -8.98 -15.62
N PHE A 83 -2.98 -8.97 -15.01
CA PHE A 83 -2.70 -8.17 -13.81
C PHE A 83 -2.08 -6.82 -14.17
N ASP A 84 -2.62 -5.75 -13.59
CA ASP A 84 -1.93 -4.47 -13.60
C ASP A 84 -0.84 -4.51 -12.52
N MET A 85 0.38 -4.81 -12.92
CA MET A 85 1.51 -4.95 -12.00
C MET A 85 1.82 -3.64 -11.26
N LYS A 86 1.46 -2.46 -11.82
CA LYS A 86 1.64 -1.17 -11.14
C LYS A 86 0.66 -1.03 -9.99
N GLU A 87 -0.62 -1.34 -10.21
CA GLU A 87 -1.63 -1.32 -9.16
C GLU A 87 -1.33 -2.38 -8.09
N THR A 88 -0.92 -3.58 -8.52
CA THR A 88 -0.58 -4.72 -7.66
C THR A 88 0.51 -4.37 -6.65
N ILE A 89 1.63 -3.78 -7.10
CA ILE A 89 2.72 -3.38 -6.19
C ILE A 89 2.34 -2.19 -5.31
N ASN A 90 1.61 -1.20 -5.85
CA ASN A 90 1.19 -0.02 -5.10
C ASN A 90 0.32 -0.41 -3.90
N ASN A 91 -0.60 -1.34 -4.10
CA ASN A 91 -1.44 -1.90 -3.03
C ASN A 91 -0.62 -2.59 -1.94
N ALA A 92 0.41 -3.36 -2.30
CA ALA A 92 1.30 -4.00 -1.34
C ALA A 92 2.14 -2.97 -0.56
N CYS A 93 2.67 -1.95 -1.23
CA CYS A 93 3.41 -0.86 -0.60
C CYS A 93 2.55 -0.05 0.37
N LEU A 94 1.35 0.36 -0.05
CA LEU A 94 0.42 1.15 0.76
C LEU A 94 0.01 0.44 2.06
N MET A 95 -0.04 -0.89 2.02
CA MET A 95 -0.45 -1.72 3.16
C MET A 95 0.72 -2.34 3.94
N GLY A 96 1.96 -1.99 3.61
CA GLY A 96 3.15 -2.44 4.35
C GLY A 96 3.52 -3.90 4.15
N LYS A 97 3.18 -4.48 3.01
CA LYS A 97 3.36 -5.91 2.74
C LYS A 97 4.72 -6.20 2.15
N LEU A 98 5.77 -6.02 2.96
CA LEU A 98 7.17 -6.12 2.55
C LEU A 98 7.49 -7.42 1.79
N ASP A 99 7.09 -8.58 2.31
CA ASP A 99 7.39 -9.86 1.66
C ASP A 99 6.73 -9.97 0.28
N THR A 100 5.52 -9.42 0.13
CA THR A 100 4.83 -9.35 -1.17
C THR A 100 5.54 -8.39 -2.12
N VAL A 101 5.94 -7.20 -1.66
CA VAL A 101 6.69 -6.22 -2.47
C VAL A 101 8.00 -6.82 -2.97
N LYS A 102 8.78 -7.44 -2.07
CA LYS A 102 10.03 -8.13 -2.43
C LYS A 102 9.81 -9.17 -3.49
N TRP A 103 8.86 -10.08 -3.25
CA TRP A 103 8.60 -11.17 -4.16
C TRP A 103 8.14 -10.66 -5.54
N LEU A 104 7.28 -9.64 -5.60
CA LEU A 104 6.85 -9.05 -6.87
C LEU A 104 8.04 -8.48 -7.65
N ILE A 105 8.91 -7.68 -7.02
CA ILE A 105 10.05 -7.08 -7.72
C ILE A 105 11.13 -8.11 -8.06
N GLU A 106 11.32 -9.15 -7.26
CA GLU A 106 12.31 -10.20 -7.53
C GLU A 106 11.89 -11.14 -8.67
N ASN A 107 10.58 -11.26 -8.96
CA ASN A 107 10.05 -12.19 -9.96
C ASN A 107 9.62 -11.52 -11.28
N PHE A 108 9.59 -10.20 -11.33
CA PHE A 108 9.21 -9.44 -12.53
C PHE A 108 10.24 -8.36 -12.84
N ASP A 109 10.36 -7.99 -14.12
CA ASP A 109 11.21 -6.87 -14.51
C ASP A 109 10.70 -5.56 -13.88
N ILE A 110 11.61 -4.74 -13.37
CA ILE A 110 11.27 -3.48 -12.70
C ILE A 110 10.46 -2.52 -13.59
N PHE A 111 10.58 -2.63 -14.91
CA PHE A 111 9.82 -1.81 -15.87
C PHE A 111 8.32 -2.11 -15.92
N PHE A 112 7.86 -3.20 -15.30
CA PHE A 112 6.43 -3.46 -15.11
C PHE A 112 5.82 -2.59 -14.00
N PHE A 113 6.65 -2.00 -13.14
CA PHE A 113 6.21 -1.23 -11.98
C PHE A 113 6.35 0.28 -12.21
N ASP A 114 5.56 1.05 -11.46
CA ASP A 114 5.82 2.46 -11.25
C ASP A 114 6.56 2.64 -9.91
N MET A 115 7.89 2.64 -9.97
CA MET A 115 8.73 2.68 -8.77
C MET A 115 8.58 3.99 -7.98
N LYS A 116 8.20 5.10 -8.65
CA LYS A 116 7.92 6.37 -7.97
C LYS A 116 6.68 6.24 -7.11
N GLU A 117 5.61 5.71 -7.69
CA GLU A 117 4.35 5.52 -6.98
C GLU A 117 4.47 4.45 -5.88
N ALA A 118 5.25 3.38 -6.10
CA ALA A 118 5.54 2.39 -5.08
C ALA A 118 6.27 3.00 -3.87
N MET A 119 7.27 3.86 -4.10
CA MET A 119 7.98 4.60 -3.04
C MET A 119 7.05 5.59 -2.33
N ASN A 120 6.25 6.35 -3.07
CA ASN A 120 5.27 7.30 -2.52
C ASN A 120 4.30 6.60 -1.57
N ASN A 121 3.75 5.45 -1.98
CA ASN A 121 2.82 4.67 -1.16
C ASN A 121 3.48 4.09 0.10
N ALA A 122 4.73 3.63 0.01
CA ALA A 122 5.49 3.15 1.18
C ALA A 122 5.79 4.29 2.18
N CYS A 123 6.12 5.49 1.68
CA CYS A 123 6.31 6.66 2.52
C CYS A 123 5.00 7.18 3.12
N TRP A 124 3.89 7.15 2.36
CA TRP A 124 2.56 7.48 2.84
C TRP A 124 2.11 6.55 3.97
N SER A 125 2.29 5.24 3.80
CA SER A 125 1.95 4.25 4.82
C SER A 125 2.88 4.35 6.04
N GLY A 126 4.10 4.82 5.83
CA GLY A 126 5.16 4.90 6.83
C GLY A 126 5.84 3.57 7.09
N ASP A 127 5.74 2.62 6.15
CA ASP A 127 6.41 1.33 6.23
C ASP A 127 7.89 1.48 5.91
N LEU A 128 8.63 1.94 6.91
CA LEU A 128 10.05 2.25 6.81
C LEU A 128 10.89 1.07 6.31
N ASP A 129 10.49 -0.17 6.59
CA ASP A 129 11.21 -1.35 6.10
C ASP A 129 11.10 -1.51 4.57
N ILE A 130 9.97 -1.11 3.97
CA ILE A 130 9.83 -1.06 2.50
C ILE A 130 10.66 0.07 1.94
N VAL A 131 10.58 1.27 2.53
CA VAL A 131 11.36 2.44 2.10
C VAL A 131 12.86 2.14 2.09
N LYS A 132 13.38 1.58 3.19
CA LYS A 132 14.78 1.14 3.31
C LYS A 132 15.13 0.13 2.24
N TRP A 133 14.33 -0.92 2.11
CA TRP A 133 14.63 -1.98 1.15
C TRP A 133 14.65 -1.47 -0.30
N LEU A 134 13.73 -0.58 -0.67
CA LEU A 134 13.73 0.05 -1.99
C LEU A 134 14.99 0.89 -2.24
N ILE A 135 15.41 1.73 -1.29
CA ILE A 135 16.61 2.58 -1.43
C ILE A 135 17.90 1.77 -1.41
N GLU A 136 17.96 0.69 -0.64
CA GLU A 136 19.16 -0.16 -0.57
C GLU A 136 19.38 -1.03 -1.80
N ASN A 137 18.33 -1.30 -2.59
CA ASN A 137 18.39 -2.25 -3.71
C ASN A 137 18.27 -1.59 -5.09
N PHE A 138 17.90 -0.30 -5.17
CA PHE A 138 17.64 0.38 -6.43
C PHE A 138 18.24 1.79 -6.46
N ASP A 139 18.58 2.25 -7.66
CA ASP A 139 19.10 3.61 -7.85
C ASP A 139 18.04 4.66 -7.53
N ASN A 140 18.42 5.68 -6.75
CA ASN A 140 17.52 6.74 -6.30
C ASN A 140 16.85 7.54 -7.44
N GLU A 141 17.42 7.50 -8.66
CA GLU A 141 16.84 8.14 -9.85
C GLU A 141 15.49 7.50 -10.29
N LEU A 142 15.20 6.29 -9.82
CA LEU A 142 13.91 5.63 -10.06
C LEU A 142 12.78 6.21 -9.20
N PHE A 143 13.11 6.99 -8.17
CA PHE A 143 12.16 7.53 -7.21
C PHE A 143 11.99 9.04 -7.37
N ASP A 144 10.84 9.56 -6.94
CA ASP A 144 10.67 10.99 -6.69
C ASP A 144 10.82 11.26 -5.19
N MET A 145 12.05 11.52 -4.75
CA MET A 145 12.35 11.68 -3.32
C MET A 145 11.66 12.88 -2.68
N LYS A 146 11.31 13.91 -3.47
CA LYS A 146 10.56 15.08 -2.97
C LYS A 146 9.13 14.69 -2.64
N GLU A 147 8.46 14.01 -3.57
CA GLU A 147 7.10 13.53 -3.39
C GLU A 147 7.03 12.47 -2.28
N ALA A 148 8.01 11.57 -2.20
CA ALA A 148 8.11 10.57 -1.15
C ALA A 148 8.20 11.21 0.25
N MET A 149 9.08 12.21 0.43
CA MET A 149 9.18 12.97 1.69
C MET A 149 7.90 13.73 2.00
N ASN A 150 7.30 14.40 1.02
CA ASN A 150 6.04 15.11 1.18
C ASN A 150 4.93 14.19 1.69
N ASN A 151 4.80 12.98 1.13
CA ASN A 151 3.80 11.99 1.56
C ASN A 151 4.04 11.48 2.99
N ALA A 152 5.29 11.21 3.36
CA ALA A 152 5.63 10.83 4.74
C ALA A 152 5.28 11.95 5.75
N CYS A 153 5.57 13.20 5.41
CA CYS A 153 5.25 14.36 6.25
C CYS A 153 3.75 14.65 6.32
N LEU A 154 3.04 14.56 5.20
CA LEU A 154 1.58 14.71 5.14
C LEU A 154 0.88 13.71 6.07
N MET A 155 1.39 12.47 6.11
CA MET A 155 0.85 11.40 6.95
C MET A 155 1.45 11.36 8.35
N GLY A 156 2.42 12.21 8.66
CA GLY A 156 3.06 12.33 9.97
C GLY A 156 3.89 11.11 10.35
N LYS A 157 4.49 10.44 9.35
CA LYS A 157 5.30 9.23 9.51
C LYS A 157 6.70 9.63 9.97
N LEU A 158 6.80 10.08 11.22
CA LEU A 158 8.01 10.71 11.76
C LEU A 158 9.24 9.81 11.62
N ASP A 159 9.14 8.51 11.90
CA ASP A 159 10.27 7.57 11.76
C ASP A 159 10.77 7.46 10.31
N THR A 160 9.87 7.57 9.33
CA THR A 160 10.24 7.61 7.91
C THR A 160 10.89 8.94 7.55
N VAL A 161 10.34 10.06 8.02
CA VAL A 161 10.87 11.42 7.80
C VAL A 161 12.27 11.56 8.37
N THR A 162 12.49 11.13 9.61
CA THR A 162 13.79 11.20 10.26
C THR A 162 14.81 10.35 9.52
N TRP A 163 14.45 9.12 9.16
CA TRP A 163 15.36 8.25 8.43
C TRP A 163 15.72 8.80 7.05
N LEU A 164 14.76 9.37 6.31
CA LEU A 164 15.05 9.99 5.01
C LEU A 164 16.02 11.18 5.14
N ILE A 165 15.84 12.03 6.14
CA ILE A 165 16.75 13.16 6.41
C ILE A 165 18.14 12.70 6.84
N ASP A 166 18.22 11.64 7.65
CA ASP A 166 19.51 11.12 8.12
C ASP A 166 20.35 10.48 7.00
N ASN A 167 19.72 10.09 5.88
CA ASN A 167 20.37 9.35 4.79
C ASN A 167 20.50 10.14 3.47
N PHE A 168 19.91 11.32 3.37
CA PHE A 168 19.91 12.14 2.16
C PHE A 168 20.16 13.61 2.49
N ASP A 169 20.82 14.33 1.58
CA ASP A 169 20.98 15.78 1.71
C ASP A 169 19.62 16.47 1.59
N ASN A 170 19.43 17.56 2.35
CA ASN A 170 18.15 18.32 2.33
C ASN A 170 17.76 18.83 0.94
N ASP A 171 18.74 19.06 0.05
CA ASP A 171 18.52 19.51 -1.33
C ASP A 171 17.81 18.44 -2.18
N CYS A 172 17.75 17.18 -1.71
CA CYS A 172 16.92 16.13 -2.29
C CYS A 172 15.42 16.36 -2.07
N PHE A 173 15.03 17.22 -1.12
CA PHE A 173 13.65 17.44 -0.69
C PHE A 173 13.20 18.88 -0.95
N ASP A 174 11.88 19.11 -0.99
CA ASP A 174 11.32 20.47 -0.91
C ASP A 174 10.93 20.77 0.54
N MET A 175 11.91 21.20 1.35
CA MET A 175 11.70 21.40 2.79
C MET A 175 10.60 22.41 3.13
N LYS A 176 10.30 23.36 2.22
CA LYS A 176 9.21 24.33 2.40
C LYS A 176 7.86 23.66 2.23
N GLU A 177 7.71 22.84 1.18
CA GLU A 177 6.49 22.08 0.96
C GLU A 177 6.28 21.00 2.04
N THR A 178 7.36 20.30 2.42
CA THR A 178 7.37 19.24 3.42
C THR A 178 6.81 19.71 4.78
N ILE A 179 7.29 20.85 5.32
CA ILE A 179 6.75 21.38 6.59
C ILE A 179 5.31 21.87 6.44
N ASN A 180 4.97 22.49 5.31
CA ASN A 180 3.61 22.99 5.04
C ASN A 180 2.61 21.85 5.01
N ASN A 181 2.94 20.71 4.39
CA ASN A 181 2.10 19.51 4.36
C ASN A 181 1.87 18.91 5.75
N ALA A 182 2.94 18.80 6.56
CA ALA A 182 2.82 18.35 7.95
C ALA A 182 1.95 19.30 8.79
N CYS A 183 2.07 20.62 8.59
CA CYS A 183 1.26 21.62 9.26
C CYS A 183 -0.20 21.59 8.83
N LEU A 184 -0.48 21.48 7.53
CA LEU A 184 -1.83 21.33 7.01
C LEU A 184 -2.50 20.13 7.69
N MET A 185 -1.87 18.96 7.69
CA MET A 185 -2.49 17.76 8.26
C MET A 185 -2.40 17.63 9.79
N GLY A 186 -1.99 18.70 10.49
CA GLY A 186 -1.94 18.73 11.95
C GLY A 186 -0.93 17.76 12.58
N LYS A 187 0.13 17.39 11.84
CA LYS A 187 1.14 16.40 12.28
C LYS A 187 2.14 17.02 13.25
N LEU A 188 1.67 17.33 14.45
CA LEU A 188 2.40 18.13 15.45
C LEU A 188 3.81 17.62 15.75
N ASP A 189 3.98 16.31 15.93
CA ASP A 189 5.29 15.74 16.28
C ASP A 189 6.29 15.87 15.13
N THR A 190 5.85 15.65 13.90
CA THR A 190 6.66 15.90 12.68
C THR A 190 7.03 17.37 12.56
N VAL A 191 6.08 18.29 12.77
CA VAL A 191 6.33 19.74 12.70
C VAL A 191 7.34 20.18 13.75
N LYS A 192 7.18 19.74 15.01
CA LYS A 192 8.12 20.05 16.09
C LYS A 192 9.51 19.57 15.75
N TRP A 193 9.63 18.32 15.32
CA TRP A 193 10.91 17.73 14.99
C TRP A 193 11.58 18.49 13.83
N LEU A 194 10.85 18.85 12.78
CA LEU A 194 11.39 19.66 11.67
C LEU A 194 11.88 21.04 12.14
N ILE A 195 11.13 21.75 12.98
CA ILE A 195 11.54 23.07 13.49
C ILE A 195 12.74 22.98 14.45
N GLU A 196 12.83 21.91 15.24
CA GLU A 196 13.90 21.72 16.22
C GLU A 196 15.24 21.29 15.58
N ASN A 197 15.20 20.63 14.42
CA ASN A 197 16.38 20.09 13.76
C ASN A 197 16.89 20.93 12.57
N PHE A 198 16.14 21.92 12.11
CA PHE A 198 16.48 22.73 10.94
C PHE A 198 16.39 24.23 11.22
N ASP A 199 17.18 25.02 10.49
CA ASP A 199 17.09 26.48 10.57
C ASP A 199 15.74 26.95 10.00
N ASN A 200 15.08 27.88 10.70
CA ASN A 200 13.78 28.41 10.30
C ASN A 200 13.82 29.11 8.94
N ASP A 201 14.99 29.57 8.49
CA ASP A 201 15.18 30.16 7.16
C ASP A 201 14.96 29.16 6.02
N LEU A 202 14.97 27.85 6.30
CA LEU A 202 14.57 26.80 5.34
C LEU A 202 13.06 26.77 5.09
N PHE A 203 12.27 27.40 5.96
CA PHE A 203 10.81 27.36 5.93
C PHE A 203 10.22 28.76 5.66
N ASP A 204 9.05 28.83 5.01
CA ASP A 204 8.25 30.06 5.05
C ASP A 204 7.38 30.05 6.31
N MET A 205 7.95 30.44 7.45
CA MET A 205 7.26 30.39 8.74
C MET A 205 5.94 31.17 8.76
N LYS A 206 5.78 32.20 7.92
CA LYS A 206 4.52 32.95 7.82
C LYS A 206 3.45 32.09 7.13
N GLU A 207 3.80 31.45 6.02
CA GLU A 207 2.91 30.51 5.34
C GLU A 207 2.60 29.30 6.23
N THR A 208 3.61 28.72 6.87
CA THR A 208 3.47 27.59 7.79
C THR A 208 2.49 27.88 8.93
N ILE A 209 2.59 29.07 9.57
CA ILE A 209 1.64 29.50 10.62
C ILE A 209 0.22 29.68 10.05
N ASN A 210 0.08 30.25 8.85
CA ASN A 210 -1.24 30.43 8.22
C ASN A 210 -1.89 29.07 7.91
N ASN A 211 -1.12 28.12 7.40
CA ASN A 211 -1.58 26.77 7.08
C ASN A 211 -2.02 26.00 8.32
N ALA A 212 -1.25 26.08 9.41
CA ALA A 212 -1.64 25.50 10.69
C ALA A 212 -2.97 26.08 11.24
N CYS A 213 -3.24 27.37 11.00
CA CYS A 213 -4.49 28.02 11.41
C CYS A 213 -5.72 27.59 10.60
N LEU A 214 -5.55 27.13 9.35
CA LEU A 214 -6.68 26.76 8.49
C LEU A 214 -7.45 25.54 9.01
N LEU A 215 -6.76 24.58 9.63
CA LEU A 215 -7.37 23.31 10.09
C LEU A 215 -7.62 23.23 11.59
N GLY A 216 -7.13 24.18 12.40
CA GLY A 216 -7.57 24.38 13.79
C GLY A 216 -9.06 24.72 13.98
N LYS A 217 -9.85 24.69 12.89
CA LYS A 217 -11.33 24.80 12.88
C LYS A 217 -12.06 23.49 12.56
N LEU A 218 -11.38 22.41 12.18
CA LEU A 218 -12.02 21.12 11.84
C LEU A 218 -11.89 20.05 12.94
N ASP A 219 -11.23 20.35 14.06
CA ASP A 219 -11.35 19.55 15.28
C ASP A 219 -12.68 19.84 15.99
N THR A 220 -13.79 19.35 15.41
CA THR A 220 -15.10 19.16 16.06
C THR A 220 -15.70 17.83 15.64
#